data_AF-A0AAN8QDN6-F1
#
_entry.id   AF-A0AAN8QDN6-F1
#
_cell.length_a   1.000
_cell.length_b   1.000
_cell.length_c   1.000
_cell.angle_alpha   90.00
_cell.angle_beta   90.00
_cell.angle_gamma   90.00
#
_symmetry.space_group_name_H-M   'P 1'
#
loop_
_entity.id
_entity.type
_entity.pdbx_description
1 polymer ?
#
loop_
_entity_poly.entity_id
_entity_poly.type
_entity_poly.pdbx_seq_one_letter_code
_entity_poly.pdbx_strand_id
1 'polypeptide(L)'
;MLAILLNCVTLGMFQPCDDVHCLNNRCSFLQALDDGIFAFFAVEMLVKMVALGVLGQKGYLGDTWNRLDFFIVVVGMLEYSLDGHNVSLSAIRTVRVLRPLRAINRVPSMRILVTLLLDTLPMLGNVLALCFFVFFIFGIVGVQLWAGLLRNRCFMGEDFRT
;
A
#
# COMPACT_ATOMS: atom_id res chain seq x y z
N MET A 1 -20.77 -5.76 7.28
CA MET A 1 -20.93 -5.78 5.81
C MET A 1 -21.37 -4.43 5.25
N LEU A 2 -22.41 -3.79 5.79
CA LEU A 2 -22.92 -2.51 5.28
C LEU A 2 -21.87 -1.39 5.31
N ALA A 3 -21.07 -1.29 6.38
CA ALA A 3 -19.94 -0.36 6.46
C ALA A 3 -18.81 -0.65 5.45
N ILE A 4 -18.64 -1.91 5.03
CA ILE A 4 -17.63 -2.31 4.03
C ILE A 4 -18.11 -1.91 2.64
N LEU A 5 -19.38 -2.17 2.32
CA LEU A 5 -20.00 -1.71 1.06
C LEU A 5 -19.96 -0.19 0.95
N LEU A 6 -20.24 0.51 2.05
CA LEU A 6 -20.18 1.97 2.09
C LEU A 6 -18.75 2.49 1.87
N ASN A 7 -17.75 1.84 2.47
CA ASN A 7 -16.33 2.15 2.24
C ASN A 7 -15.90 1.89 0.78
N CYS A 8 -16.36 0.80 0.17
CA CYS A 8 -16.10 0.51 -1.25
C CYS A 8 -16.72 1.54 -2.19
N VAL A 9 -17.93 2.03 -1.89
CA VAL A 9 -18.58 3.09 -2.68
C VAL A 9 -17.85 4.42 -2.51
N THR A 10 -17.45 4.80 -1.28
CA THR A 10 -16.69 6.03 -1.06
C THR A 10 -15.31 6.00 -1.73
N LEU A 11 -14.63 4.85 -1.74
CA LEU A 11 -13.38 4.65 -2.47
C LEU A 11 -13.57 4.70 -3.98
N GLY A 12 -14.64 4.10 -4.51
CA GLY A 12 -14.95 4.12 -5.94
C GLY A 12 -15.34 5.50 -6.47
N MET A 13 -15.84 6.38 -5.60
CA MET A 13 -16.14 7.78 -5.91
C MET A 13 -14.94 8.72 -5.74
N PHE A 14 -13.80 8.22 -5.29
CA PHE A 14 -12.60 9.04 -5.06
C PHE A 14 -11.90 9.35 -6.38
N GLN A 15 -11.65 10.63 -6.66
CA GLN A 15 -11.15 11.09 -7.95
C GLN A 15 -9.73 11.66 -7.78
N PRO A 16 -8.67 10.85 -8.01
CA PRO A 16 -7.31 11.17 -7.55
C PRO A 16 -6.65 12.39 -8.20
N CYS A 17 -7.24 12.96 -9.27
CA CYS A 17 -6.67 14.08 -10.01
C CYS A 17 -7.07 15.47 -9.47
N ASP A 18 -8.07 15.59 -8.61
CA ASP A 18 -8.55 16.90 -8.10
C ASP A 18 -8.20 17.16 -6.61
N ASP A 19 -7.76 16.12 -5.88
CA ASP A 19 -7.83 16.06 -4.41
C ASP A 19 -6.47 16.18 -3.68
N VAL A 20 -5.53 17.00 -4.18
CA VAL A 20 -4.28 17.28 -3.41
C VAL A 20 -4.51 18.33 -2.32
N HIS A 21 -5.43 19.26 -2.55
CA HIS A 21 -5.90 20.24 -1.58
C HIS A 21 -7.42 20.12 -1.52
N CYS A 22 -7.97 19.35 -0.57
CA CYS A 22 -9.43 19.19 -0.37
C CYS A 22 -10.10 20.56 -0.09
N LEU A 23 -10.40 21.33 -1.14
CA LEU A 23 -11.06 22.64 -1.07
C LEU A 23 -12.59 22.53 -1.23
N ASN A 24 -13.10 21.37 -1.67
CA ASN A 24 -14.51 21.17 -1.98
C ASN A 24 -15.25 20.43 -0.84
N ASN A 25 -16.48 20.84 -0.53
CA ASN A 25 -17.30 20.25 0.54
C ASN A 25 -17.52 18.74 0.37
N ARG A 26 -17.49 18.24 -0.88
CA ARG A 26 -17.59 16.81 -1.20
C ARG A 26 -16.37 16.01 -0.71
N CYS A 27 -15.16 16.55 -0.86
CA CYS A 27 -13.90 15.92 -0.41
C CYS A 27 -13.90 15.79 1.13
N SER A 28 -14.27 16.88 1.82
CA SER A 28 -14.34 16.89 3.28
C SER A 28 -15.38 15.91 3.84
N PHE A 29 -16.56 15.81 3.22
CA PHE A 29 -17.59 14.85 3.62
C PHE A 29 -17.15 13.39 3.38
N LEU A 30 -16.57 13.10 2.22
CA LEU A 30 -16.04 11.76 1.89
C LEU A 30 -14.92 11.35 2.85
N GLN A 31 -14.03 12.29 3.20
CA GLN A 31 -12.95 12.04 4.14
C GLN A 31 -13.46 11.81 5.57
N ALA A 32 -14.43 12.62 6.03
CA ALA A 32 -15.05 12.43 7.33
C ALA A 32 -15.77 11.06 7.44
N LEU A 33 -16.38 10.60 6.35
CA LEU A 33 -16.97 9.26 6.30
C LEU A 33 -15.91 8.16 6.37
N ASP A 34 -14.81 8.26 5.60
CA ASP A 34 -13.74 7.26 5.63
C ASP A 34 -13.06 7.19 7.01
N ASP A 35 -12.81 8.34 7.63
CA ASP A 35 -12.22 8.43 8.98
C ASP A 35 -13.21 7.94 10.06
N GLY A 36 -14.51 8.20 9.92
CA GLY A 36 -15.54 7.66 10.81
C GLY A 36 -15.66 6.13 10.71
N ILE A 37 -15.60 5.59 9.49
CA ILE A 37 -15.58 4.15 9.24
C ILE A 37 -14.28 3.53 9.79
N PHE A 38 -13.14 4.20 9.62
CA PHE A 38 -11.85 3.80 10.20
C PHE A 38 -11.96 3.67 11.72
N ALA A 39 -12.49 4.70 12.39
CA ALA A 39 -12.60 4.72 13.85
C ALA A 39 -13.51 3.62 14.37
N PHE A 40 -14.67 3.42 13.74
CA PHE A 40 -15.58 2.32 14.09
C PHE A 40 -14.89 0.95 13.99
N PHE A 41 -14.15 0.73 12.90
CA PHE A 41 -13.43 -0.53 12.71
C PHE A 41 -12.26 -0.69 13.67
N ALA A 42 -11.53 0.38 13.98
CA ALA A 42 -10.44 0.36 14.95
C ALA A 42 -10.95 -0.02 16.35
N VAL A 43 -12.10 0.52 16.77
CA VAL A 43 -12.75 0.17 18.04
C VAL A 43 -13.19 -1.29 18.05
N GLU A 44 -13.85 -1.77 16.98
CA GLU A 44 -14.23 -3.19 16.87
C GLU A 44 -13.00 -4.11 16.97
N MET A 45 -11.88 -3.68 16.38
CA MET A 45 -10.59 -4.38 16.43
C MET A 45 -10.00 -4.42 17.84
N LEU A 46 -9.97 -3.29 18.53
CA LEU A 46 -9.50 -3.19 19.91
C LEU A 46 -10.33 -4.08 20.84
N VAL A 47 -11.66 -4.11 20.68
CA VAL A 47 -12.54 -4.99 21.45
C VAL A 47 -12.19 -6.46 21.19
N LYS A 48 -11.94 -6.87 19.94
CA LYS A 48 -11.49 -8.24 19.62
C LYS A 48 -10.13 -8.56 20.20
N MET A 49 -9.19 -7.62 20.18
CA MET A 49 -7.87 -7.78 20.80
C MET A 49 -7.95 -8.00 22.31
N VAL A 50 -8.80 -7.23 22.99
CA VAL A 50 -9.03 -7.36 24.44
C VAL A 50 -9.75 -8.68 24.76
N ALA A 51 -10.77 -9.06 23.97
CA ALA A 51 -11.54 -10.28 24.18
C ALA A 51 -10.76 -11.58 23.93
N LEU A 52 -9.85 -11.59 22.94
CA LEU A 52 -9.03 -12.76 22.58
C LEU A 52 -7.70 -12.83 23.36
N GLY A 53 -7.32 -11.76 24.05
CA GLY A 53 -6.07 -11.63 24.79
C GLY A 53 -4.85 -11.41 23.90
N VAL A 54 -3.99 -10.47 24.30
CA VAL A 54 -2.76 -10.07 23.57
C VAL A 54 -1.63 -11.11 23.72
N LEU A 55 -1.60 -11.86 24.83
CA LEU A 55 -0.47 -12.70 25.24
C LEU A 55 -0.90 -14.10 25.73
N GLY A 56 -1.67 -14.83 24.90
CA GLY A 56 -1.97 -16.25 25.12
C GLY A 56 -1.34 -17.14 24.05
N GLN A 57 -1.05 -18.42 24.36
CA GLN A 57 -0.53 -19.41 23.39
C GLN A 57 -1.46 -19.69 22.18
N LYS A 58 -2.73 -19.25 22.26
CA LYS A 58 -3.72 -19.16 21.16
C LYS A 58 -4.22 -17.72 20.95
N GLY A 59 -3.41 -16.74 21.32
CA GLY A 59 -3.77 -15.33 21.39
C GLY A 59 -3.79 -14.66 20.02
N TYR A 60 -4.26 -13.41 20.03
CA TYR A 60 -4.55 -12.59 18.84
C TYR A 60 -3.39 -12.50 17.82
N LEU A 61 -2.13 -12.58 18.28
CA LEU A 61 -0.93 -12.48 17.45
C LEU A 61 -0.53 -13.77 16.71
N GLY A 62 -1.20 -14.90 16.97
CA GLY A 62 -0.95 -16.16 16.26
C GLY A 62 -1.47 -16.17 14.82
N ASP A 63 -2.52 -15.40 14.51
CA ASP A 63 -3.06 -15.29 13.16
C ASP A 63 -2.34 -14.17 12.39
N THR A 64 -1.72 -14.51 11.25
CA THR A 64 -0.99 -13.56 10.39
C THR A 64 -1.86 -12.40 9.94
N TRP A 65 -3.15 -12.67 9.76
CA TRP A 65 -4.15 -11.70 9.31
C TRP A 65 -4.48 -10.66 10.38
N ASN A 66 -4.56 -11.09 11.63
CA ASN A 66 -4.75 -10.20 12.78
C ASN A 66 -3.52 -9.30 13.01
N ARG A 67 -2.32 -9.83 12.76
CA ARG A 67 -1.07 -9.06 12.84
C ARG A 67 -1.00 -7.95 11.78
N LEU A 68 -1.48 -8.24 10.57
CA LEU A 68 -1.55 -7.26 9.47
C LEU A 68 -2.54 -6.15 9.80
N ASP A 69 -3.73 -6.49 10.31
CA ASP A 69 -4.75 -5.50 10.67
C ASP A 69 -4.30 -4.61 11.85
N PHE A 70 -3.58 -5.16 12.84
CA PHE A 70 -2.93 -4.36 13.90
C PHE A 70 -1.93 -3.36 13.33
N PHE A 71 -1.05 -3.79 12.42
CA PHE A 71 -0.08 -2.91 11.78
C PHE A 71 -0.76 -1.75 11.04
N ILE A 72 -1.82 -2.02 10.27
CA ILE A 72 -2.57 -0.97 9.55
C ILE A 72 -3.17 0.06 10.53
N VAL A 73 -3.76 -0.38 11.64
CA VAL A 73 -4.36 0.53 12.64
C VAL A 73 -3.29 1.41 13.30
N VAL A 74 -2.14 0.83 13.68
CA VAL A 74 -1.02 1.57 14.29
C VAL A 74 -0.47 2.62 13.34
N VAL A 75 -0.23 2.25 12.07
CA VAL A 75 0.29 3.21 11.08
C VAL A 75 -0.75 4.30 10.76
N GLY A 76 -2.05 3.96 10.74
CA GLY A 76 -3.13 4.95 10.59
C GLY A 76 -3.26 5.90 11.78
N MET A 77 -3.05 5.42 13.01
CA MET A 77 -3.03 6.28 14.21
C MET A 77 -1.80 7.19 14.23
N LEU A 78 -0.66 6.71 13.74
CA LEU A 78 0.55 7.50 13.57
C LEU A 78 0.33 8.64 12.56
N GLU A 79 -0.34 8.36 11.44
CA GLU A 79 -0.73 9.36 10.45
C GLU A 79 -1.53 10.50 11.08
N TYR A 80 -2.59 10.17 11.82
CA TYR A 80 -3.45 11.16 12.48
C TYR A 80 -2.69 12.02 13.51
N SER A 81 -1.73 11.41 14.22
CA SER A 81 -0.93 12.10 15.24
C SER A 81 0.09 13.07 14.64
N LEU A 82 0.58 12.79 13.43
CA LEU A 82 1.59 13.59 12.74
C LEU A 82 0.99 14.74 11.92
N ASP A 83 -0.22 14.58 11.39
CA ASP A 83 -0.97 15.68 10.75
C ASP A 83 -1.20 16.85 11.73
N GLY A 84 -1.31 16.57 13.04
CA GLY A 84 -1.42 17.59 14.08
C GLY A 84 -0.14 18.39 14.36
N HIS A 85 1.03 17.94 13.89
CA HIS A 85 2.32 18.58 14.14
C HIS A 85 2.92 19.31 12.91
N ASN A 86 2.15 19.46 11.82
CA ASN A 86 2.56 20.10 10.55
C ASN A 86 3.82 19.51 9.88
N VAL A 87 4.25 18.30 10.28
CA VAL A 87 5.38 17.61 9.64
C VAL A 87 4.82 16.70 8.54
N SER A 88 4.57 17.27 7.36
CA SER A 88 4.01 16.55 6.21
C SER A 88 5.07 15.68 5.54
N LEU A 89 5.22 14.43 6.00
CA LEU A 89 6.02 13.42 5.29
C LEU A 89 5.19 12.80 4.17
N SER A 90 5.63 12.98 2.92
CA SER A 90 4.94 12.43 1.74
C SER A 90 4.76 10.90 1.79
N ALA A 91 5.58 10.19 2.57
CA ALA A 91 5.48 8.74 2.78
C ALA A 91 4.23 8.32 3.58
N ILE A 92 3.72 9.19 4.45
CA ILE A 92 2.53 8.92 5.27
C ILE A 92 1.28 8.91 4.40
N ARG A 93 1.22 9.75 3.36
CA ARG A 93 0.11 9.75 2.40
C ARG A 93 -0.07 8.40 1.70
N THR A 94 1.04 7.68 1.46
CA THR A 94 1.03 6.35 0.84
C THR A 94 0.38 5.29 1.74
N VAL A 95 0.37 5.49 3.06
CA VAL A 95 -0.29 4.60 4.02
C VAL A 95 -1.80 4.55 3.78
N ARG A 96 -2.41 5.64 3.28
CA ARG A 96 -3.84 5.65 2.94
C ARG A 96 -4.21 4.57 1.90
N VAL A 97 -3.27 4.18 1.04
CA VAL A 97 -3.44 3.10 0.05
C VAL A 97 -3.54 1.71 0.70
N LEU A 98 -3.12 1.57 1.96
CA LEU A 98 -3.29 0.34 2.73
C LEU A 98 -4.69 0.22 3.34
N ARG A 99 -5.51 1.29 3.37
CA ARG A 99 -6.86 1.24 3.95
C ARG A 99 -7.76 0.20 3.28
N PRO A 100 -7.82 0.08 1.92
CA PRO A 100 -8.58 -0.97 1.24
C PRO A 100 -8.11 -2.40 1.57
N LEU A 101 -6.83 -2.59 1.92
CA LEU A 101 -6.30 -3.89 2.33
C LEU A 101 -6.98 -4.42 3.60
N ARG A 102 -7.48 -3.53 4.48
CA ARG A 102 -8.30 -3.94 5.64
C ARG A 102 -9.61 -4.60 5.22
N ALA A 103 -10.22 -4.15 4.12
CA ALA A 103 -11.50 -4.66 3.65
C ALA A 103 -11.35 -6.11 3.15
N ILE A 104 -10.21 -6.42 2.51
CA ILE A 104 -9.81 -7.77 2.10
C ILE A 104 -9.75 -8.71 3.31
N ASN A 105 -9.20 -8.23 4.43
CA ASN A 105 -9.03 -9.01 5.66
C ASN A 105 -10.37 -9.37 6.34
N ARG A 106 -11.42 -8.57 6.10
CA ARG A 106 -12.77 -8.78 6.65
C ARG A 106 -13.65 -9.68 5.78
N VAL A 107 -13.34 -9.81 4.48
CA VAL A 107 -14.09 -10.67 3.56
C VAL A 107 -13.40 -12.04 3.52
N PRO A 108 -13.99 -13.09 4.14
CA PRO A 108 -13.35 -14.40 4.23
C PRO A 108 -13.02 -14.99 2.85
N SER A 109 -13.86 -14.73 1.84
CA SER A 109 -13.63 -15.15 0.46
C SER A 109 -12.36 -14.53 -0.15
N MET A 110 -12.06 -13.27 0.16
CA MET A 110 -10.86 -12.58 -0.34
C MET A 110 -9.61 -13.05 0.40
N ARG A 111 -9.73 -13.30 1.72
CA ARG A 111 -8.66 -13.90 2.53
C ARG A 111 -8.20 -15.24 1.94
N ILE A 112 -9.15 -16.11 1.60
CA ILE A 112 -8.86 -17.42 1.00
C ILE A 112 -8.10 -17.25 -0.33
N LEU A 113 -8.57 -16.35 -1.20
CA LEU A 113 -7.91 -16.12 -2.49
C LEU A 113 -6.45 -15.66 -2.33
N VAL A 114 -6.20 -14.71 -1.42
CA VAL A 114 -4.85 -14.19 -1.18
C VAL A 114 -3.96 -15.26 -0.54
N THR A 115 -4.48 -16.05 0.41
CA THR A 115 -3.72 -17.17 0.98
C THR A 115 -3.32 -18.18 -0.09
N LEU A 116 -4.25 -18.58 -0.96
CA LEU A 116 -3.95 -19.49 -2.07
C LEU A 116 -2.89 -18.91 -3.02
N LEU A 117 -2.97 -17.62 -3.32
CA LEU A 117 -1.96 -16.94 -4.13
C LEU A 117 -0.59 -17.02 -3.46
N LEU A 118 -0.51 -16.66 -2.17
CA LEU A 118 0.74 -16.73 -1.41
C LEU A 118 1.28 -18.16 -1.29
N ASP A 119 0.41 -19.16 -1.21
CA ASP A 119 0.81 -20.58 -1.17
C ASP A 119 1.38 -21.07 -2.51
N THR A 120 1.00 -20.46 -3.63
CA THR A 120 1.59 -20.78 -4.96
C THR A 120 2.91 -20.08 -5.24
N LEU A 121 3.19 -18.93 -4.60
CA LEU A 121 4.46 -18.19 -4.76
C LEU A 121 5.72 -19.03 -4.50
N PRO A 122 5.83 -19.87 -3.45
CA PRO A 122 7.04 -20.66 -3.23
C PRO A 122 7.32 -21.64 -4.36
N MET A 123 6.30 -22.19 -5.02
CA MET A 123 6.49 -23.07 -6.18
C MET A 123 7.06 -22.32 -7.40
N LEU A 124 6.74 -21.04 -7.53
CA LEU A 124 7.28 -20.16 -8.58
C LEU A 124 8.70 -19.66 -8.27
N GLY A 125 9.19 -19.85 -7.04
CA GLY A 125 10.50 -19.34 -6.59
C GLY A 125 11.66 -19.81 -7.48
N ASN A 126 11.66 -21.07 -7.92
CA ASN A 126 12.72 -21.61 -8.77
C ASN A 126 12.73 -20.95 -10.17
N VAL A 127 11.56 -20.71 -10.75
CA VAL A 127 11.43 -20.05 -12.05
C VAL A 127 11.86 -18.58 -11.93
N LEU A 128 11.49 -17.92 -10.83
CA LEU A 128 11.86 -16.53 -10.56
C LEU A 128 13.37 -16.38 -10.35
N ALA A 129 14.03 -17.35 -9.70
CA ALA A 129 15.48 -17.38 -9.58
C ALA A 129 16.17 -17.54 -10.94
N LEU A 130 15.69 -18.43 -11.80
CA LEU A 130 16.23 -18.58 -13.16
C LEU A 130 16.03 -17.28 -13.97
N CYS A 131 14.84 -16.69 -13.89
CA CYS A 131 14.53 -15.41 -14.53
C CYS A 131 15.48 -14.29 -14.07
N PHE A 132 15.78 -14.24 -12.77
CA PHE A 132 16.75 -13.29 -12.21
C PHE A 132 18.15 -13.48 -12.81
N PHE A 133 18.64 -14.72 -12.92
CA PHE A 133 19.94 -15.00 -13.56
C PHE A 133 19.98 -14.57 -15.03
N VAL A 134 18.90 -14.82 -15.78
CA VAL A 134 18.79 -14.40 -17.17
C VAL A 134 18.88 -12.87 -17.27
N PHE A 135 18.08 -12.14 -16.50
CA PHE A 135 18.14 -10.68 -16.48
C PHE A 135 19.51 -10.15 -16.03
N PHE A 136 20.19 -10.83 -15.11
CA PHE A 136 21.53 -10.45 -14.68
C PHE A 136 22.58 -10.59 -15.79
N ILE A 137 22.61 -11.73 -16.50
CA ILE A 137 23.56 -11.96 -17.60
C ILE A 137 23.32 -10.97 -18.74
N PHE A 138 22.07 -10.86 -19.22
CA PHE A 138 21.73 -9.92 -20.28
C PHE A 138 21.91 -8.46 -19.86
N GLY A 139 21.72 -8.14 -18.58
CA GLY A 139 22.01 -6.83 -18.01
C GLY A 139 23.50 -6.48 -18.10
N ILE A 140 24.40 -7.38 -17.71
CA ILE A 140 25.85 -7.16 -17.81
C ILE A 140 26.28 -6.98 -19.26
N VAL A 141 25.82 -7.88 -20.15
CA VAL A 141 26.12 -7.80 -21.58
C VAL A 141 25.60 -6.49 -22.17
N GLY A 142 24.37 -6.09 -21.83
CA GLY A 142 23.78 -4.86 -22.33
C GLY A 142 24.52 -3.61 -21.88
N VAL A 143 24.97 -3.56 -20.62
CA VAL A 143 25.79 -2.45 -20.11
C VAL A 143 27.16 -2.43 -20.80
N GLN A 144 27.81 -3.57 -21.00
CA GLN A 144 29.12 -3.62 -21.65
C GLN A 144 29.08 -3.23 -23.13
N LEU A 145 28.01 -3.59 -23.85
CA LEU A 145 27.88 -3.29 -25.28
C LEU A 145 27.40 -1.88 -25.55
N TRP A 146 26.44 -1.37 -24.77
CA TRP A 146 25.73 -0.12 -25.10
C TRP A 146 25.92 1.01 -24.10
N ALA A 147 26.82 0.87 -23.11
CA ALA A 147 27.19 1.98 -22.25
C ALA A 147 27.70 3.18 -23.06
N GLY A 148 26.99 4.31 -22.96
CA GLY A 148 27.38 5.57 -23.60
C GLY A 148 26.98 5.72 -25.08
N LEU A 149 26.83 4.63 -25.83
CA LEU A 149 26.49 4.69 -27.26
C LEU A 149 25.09 5.31 -27.52
N LEU A 150 24.14 5.06 -26.64
CA LEU A 150 22.76 5.57 -26.74
C LEU A 150 22.63 7.06 -26.38
N ARG A 151 23.68 7.68 -25.82
CA ARG A 151 23.73 9.12 -25.49
C ARG A 151 24.11 9.99 -26.69
N ASN A 152 24.65 9.40 -27.75
CA ASN A 152 25.16 10.16 -28.89
C ASN A 152 24.04 10.97 -29.55
N ARG A 153 24.24 12.28 -29.62
CA ARG A 153 23.40 13.24 -30.34
C ARG A 153 24.31 14.09 -31.21
N CYS A 154 23.83 14.52 -32.36
CA CYS A 154 24.54 15.49 -33.16
C CYS A 154 24.56 16.84 -32.41
N PHE A 155 25.76 17.33 -32.12
CA PHE A 155 25.98 18.70 -31.64
C PHE A 155 26.63 19.51 -32.77
N MET A 156 26.28 20.79 -32.87
CA MET A 156 27.03 21.72 -33.72
C MET A 156 28.44 21.87 -33.15
N GLY A 157 29.45 21.80 -34.02
CA GLY A 157 30.85 21.94 -33.62
C GLY A 157 31.13 23.29 -32.97
N GLU A 158 32.07 23.32 -32.02
CA GLU A 158 32.47 24.55 -31.30
C GLU A 158 33.04 25.65 -32.20
N ASP A 159 33.34 25.33 -33.47
CA ASP A 159 33.84 26.27 -34.50
C ASP A 159 32.80 27.33 -34.94
N PHE A 160 31.52 27.21 -34.55
CA PHE A 160 30.48 28.22 -34.81
C PHE A 160 30.42 29.33 -33.75
N ARG A 161 31.42 29.44 -32.85
CA ARG A 161 31.45 30.41 -31.75
C ARG A 161 32.43 31.58 -31.93
N THR A 162 32.77 31.91 -33.17
CA THR A 162 33.40 33.19 -33.57
C THR A 162 32.69 33.81 -34.75
#